data_AF-A0A939JKH2-F1
#
_entry.id   AF-A0A939JKH2-F1
#
_cell.length_a   1.000
_cell.length_b   1.000
_cell.length_c   1.000
_cell.angle_alpha   90.00
_cell.angle_beta   90.00
_cell.angle_gamma   90.00
#
_symmetry.space_group_name_H-M   'P 1'
#
loop_
_entity.id
_entity.type
_entity.pdbx_description
1 polymer ?
#
loop_
_entity_poly.entity_id
_entity_poly.type
_entity_poly.pdbx_seq_one_letter_code
_entity_poly.pdbx_strand_id
1 'polypeptide(L)' 'MSLLTRLVGEDRTSREPDATRRLVQLCDGLPLALRIAGSRLQSRSTWTVGHFVGRMAEDGR' A
#
# COMPACT_ATOMS: atom_id res chain seq x y z
N MET A 1 -12.70 8.66 0.22
CA MET A 1 -11.54 8.80 -0.70
C MET A 1 -10.25 8.55 0.07
N SER A 2 -9.65 7.39 -0.12
CA SER A 2 -8.42 6.98 0.58
C SER A 2 -7.21 7.62 -0.09
N LEU A 3 -6.27 8.21 0.69
CA LEU A 3 -5.02 8.77 0.16
C LEU A 3 -4.25 7.77 -0.71
N LEU A 4 -4.31 6.48 -0.34
CA LEU A 4 -3.66 5.40 -1.06
C LEU A 4 -4.20 5.22 -2.48
N THR A 5 -5.53 5.27 -2.68
CA THR A 5 -6.16 5.15 -4.00
C THR A 5 -5.71 6.27 -4.93
N ARG A 6 -5.49 7.47 -4.40
CA ARG A 6 -4.99 8.61 -5.17
C ARG A 6 -3.51 8.48 -5.55
N LEU A 7 -2.73 7.74 -4.77
CA LEU A 7 -1.31 7.49 -5.02
C LEU A 7 -1.12 6.29 -5.96
N VAL A 8 -1.74 5.15 -5.64
CA VAL A 8 -1.51 3.87 -6.32
C VAL A 8 -2.43 3.68 -7.54
N GLY A 9 -3.55 4.41 -7.58
CA GLY A 9 -4.60 4.28 -8.57
C GLY A 9 -5.76 3.40 -8.10
N GLU A 10 -6.96 3.74 -8.58
CA GLU A 10 -8.19 3.00 -8.27
C GLU A 10 -8.18 1.58 -8.85
N ASP A 11 -7.61 1.38 -10.04
CA ASP A 11 -7.50 0.06 -10.67
C ASP A 11 -6.81 -0.97 -9.76
N ARG A 12 -5.63 -0.62 -9.22
CA ARG A 12 -4.86 -1.51 -8.35
C ARG A 12 -5.46 -1.68 -6.97
N THR A 13 -6.00 -0.60 -6.38
CA THR A 13 -6.67 -0.70 -5.06
C THR A 13 -7.99 -1.45 -5.12
N SER A 14 -8.69 -1.42 -6.26
CA SER A 14 -9.91 -2.17 -6.52
C SER A 14 -9.64 -3.64 -6.87
N ARG A 15 -8.54 -3.95 -7.57
CA ARG A 15 -8.08 -5.33 -7.79
C ARG A 15 -7.60 -6.03 -6.52
N GLU A 16 -7.03 -5.28 -5.58
CA GLU A 16 -6.46 -5.82 -4.33
C GLU A 16 -6.97 -5.05 -3.08
N PRO A 17 -8.28 -5.13 -2.77
CA PRO A 17 -8.86 -4.38 -1.65
C PRO A 17 -8.38 -4.91 -0.28
N ASP A 18 -8.18 -6.22 -0.16
CA ASP A 18 -7.68 -6.85 1.07
C ASP A 18 -6.25 -6.42 1.39
N ALA A 19 -5.36 -6.44 0.39
CA ALA A 19 -3.99 -5.98 0.54
C ALA A 19 -3.93 -4.48 0.87
N THR A 20 -4.78 -3.68 0.23
CA THR A 20 -4.93 -2.26 0.54
C THR A 20 -5.30 -2.03 2.00
N ARG A 21 -6.23 -2.82 2.54
CA ARG A 21 -6.64 -2.75 3.95
C ARG A 21 -5.51 -3.17 4.90
N ARG A 22 -4.78 -4.23 4.55
CA ARG A 22 -3.62 -4.71 5.31
C ARG A 22 -2.50 -3.66 5.36
N LEU A 23 -2.26 -2.95 4.25
CA LEU A 23 -1.30 -1.86 4.18
C LEU A 23 -1.67 -0.70 5.13
N VAL A 24 -2.95 -0.35 5.19
CA VAL A 24 -3.46 0.66 6.14
C VAL A 24 -3.28 0.21 7.59
N GLN A 25 -3.51 -1.07 7.88
CA GLN A 25 -3.28 -1.63 9.21
C GLN A 25 -1.79 -1.63 9.60
N LEU A 26 -0.89 -2.02 8.69
CA LEU A 26 0.56 -1.96 8.93
C LEU A 26 1.09 -0.53 9.15
N CYS A 27 0.42 0.45 8.55
CA CYS A 27 0.75 1.87 8.72
C CYS A 27 0.11 2.48 9.99
N ASP A 28 -0.61 1.70 10.80
CA ASP A 28 -1.35 2.17 11.99
C ASP A 28 -2.30 3.36 11.70
N GLY A 29 -2.78 3.47 10.45
CA GLY A 29 -3.58 4.61 9.99
C GLY A 29 -2.81 5.94 9.85
N LEU A 30 -1.47 5.95 9.98
CA LEU A 30 -0.66 7.15 9.83
C LEU A 30 -0.61 7.61 8.36
N PRO A 31 -1.06 8.83 8.03
CA PRO A 31 -1.13 9.32 6.65
C PRO A 31 0.26 9.47 6.02
N LEU A 32 1.31 9.72 6.82
CA LEU A 32 2.68 9.85 6.33
C LEU A 32 3.24 8.50 5.86
N ALA A 33 3.02 7.43 6.63
CA ALA A 33 3.45 6.08 6.26
C ALA A 33 2.76 5.62 4.98
N LEU A 34 1.46 5.88 4.85
CA LEU A 34 0.69 5.60 3.63
C LEU A 34 1.22 6.36 2.41
N ARG A 35 1.66 7.62 2.58
CA ARG A 35 2.27 8.39 1.49
C ARG A 35 3.58 7.79 1.02
N ILE A 36 4.45 7.39 1.95
CA ILE A 36 5.74 6.77 1.61
C ILE A 36 5.51 5.42 0.93
N ALA A 37 4.62 4.59 1.48
CA ALA A 37 4.24 3.30 0.90
C ALA A 37 3.68 3.45 -0.52
N GLY A 38 2.70 4.35 -0.72
CA GLY A 38 2.12 4.63 -2.03
C GLY A 38 3.13 5.19 -3.02
N SER A 39 4.05 6.05 -2.58
CA SER A 39 5.13 6.59 -3.43
C SER A 39 6.11 5.49 -3.86
N ARG A 40 6.50 4.59 -2.94
CA ARG A 40 7.34 3.42 -3.26
C ARG A 40 6.66 2.47 -4.24
N LEU A 41 5.35 2.25 -4.09
CA LEU A 41 4.57 1.41 -4.99
C LEU A 41 4.40 2.01 -6.40
N GLN A 42 4.33 3.34 -6.50
CA GLN A 42 4.34 4.05 -7.78
C GLN A 42 5.69 3.94 -8.47
N SER A 43 6.78 4.18 -7.72
CA SER A 43 8.15 4.03 -8.20
C SER A 43 8.47 2.60 -8.62
N ARG A 44 7.80 1.60 -8.02
CA ARG A 44 7.91 0.18 -8.37
C ARG A 44 6.61 -0.37 -8.93
N SER A 45 6.24 0.08 -10.13
CA SER A 45 5.01 -0.35 -10.80
C SER A 45 4.92 -1.85 -11.12
N THR A 46 6.03 -2.59 -11.05
CA THR A 46 6.04 -4.06 -11.19
C THR A 46 5.57 -4.80 -9.93
N TRP A 47 5.49 -4.12 -8.77
CA TRP A 47 5.11 -4.76 -7.50
C TRP A 47 3.62 -4.57 -7.22
N THR A 48 2.95 -5.66 -6.82
CA THR A 48 1.56 -5.65 -6.38
C THR A 48 1.42 -5.11 -4.95
N VAL A 49 0.22 -4.68 -4.58
CA VAL A 49 -0.04 -4.19 -3.20
C VAL A 49 0.19 -5.33 -2.22
N GLY A 50 -0.29 -6.54 -2.52
CA GLY A 50 -0.10 -7.73 -1.67
C GLY A 50 1.37 -8.10 -1.47
N HIS A 51 2.19 -8.05 -2.53
CA HIS A 51 3.62 -8.35 -2.42
C HIS A 51 4.36 -7.34 -1.55
N PHE A 52 4.03 -6.04 -1.69
CA PHE A 52 4.64 -4.99 -0.87
C PHE A 52 4.25 -5.09 0.60
N VAL A 53 2.98 -5.37 0.88
CA VAL A 53 2.46 -5.62 2.24
C VAL A 53 3.15 -6.82 2.87
N GLY A 54 3.26 -7.94 2.14
CA GLY A 54 3.96 -9.13 2.62
C GLY A 54 5.40 -8.79 2.99
N ARG A 55 6.12 -8.08 2.13
CA ARG A 55 7.50 -7.66 2.40
C ARG A 55 7.61 -6.72 3.61
N MET A 56 6.68 -5.78 3.80
CA MET A 56 6.70 -4.90 4.98
C MET A 56 6.38 -5.64 6.28
N ALA A 57 5.50 -6.65 6.24
CA ALA A 57 5.22 -7.48 7.40
C ALA A 57 6.43 -8.33 7.82
N GLU A 58 7.27 -8.74 6.87
CA GLU A 58 8.52 -9.46 7.13
C GLU A 58 9.65 -8.53 7.61
N ASP A 59 9.72 -7.30 7.11
CA ASP A 59 10.74 -6.29 7.50
C ASP A 59 10.53 -5.71 8.91
N GLY A 60 9.28 -5.76 9.41
CA GLY A 60 8.90 -5.28 10.74
C GLY A 60 8.92 -6.32 11.86
N ARG A 61 9.45 -7.54 11.61
CA ARG A 61 9.59 -8.63 12.59
C ARG A 61 11.01 -8.70 13.13
#